data_AF-A0A7C6CZ30-F1
#
_entry.id   AF-A0A7C6CZ30-F1
#
_cell.length_a   1.000
_cell.length_b   1.000
_cell.length_c   1.000
_cell.angle_alpha   90.00
_cell.angle_beta   90.00
_cell.angle_gamma   90.00
#
_symmetry.space_group_name_H-M   'P 1'
#
loop_
_entity.id
_entity.type
_entity.pdbx_description
1 polymer ?
#
loop_
_entity_poly.entity_id
_entity_poly.type
_entity_poly.pdbx_seq_one_letter_code
_entity_poly.pdbx_strand_id
1 'polypeptide(L)'
;MKQYFPALFKRRAFHSFKDVGGTVISQDELDDIERVYPSFKPLYKDIETAIRIVPTKDASYKSEAEYCILIYSEKKDNYLMNVGYIGEQLDLYLVSKNIG
;
A
#
# COMPACT_ATOMS: atom_id res chain seq x y z
N MET A 1 29.15 1.57 -7.12
CA MET A 1 28.50 1.15 -5.87
C MET A 1 27.07 0.76 -6.22
N LYS A 2 26.66 -0.52 -6.11
CA LYS A 2 25.25 -0.90 -6.35
C LYS A 2 24.42 -0.20 -5.28
N GLN A 3 23.48 0.65 -5.67
CA GLN A 3 22.59 1.31 -4.74
C GLN A 3 21.56 0.28 -4.28
N TYR A 4 21.86 -0.41 -3.19
CA TYR A 4 20.88 -1.26 -2.53
C TYR A 4 19.80 -0.35 -1.93
N PHE A 5 18.53 -0.76 -2.06
CA PHE A 5 17.37 -0.09 -1.46
C PHE A 5 16.93 1.29 -2.02
N PRO A 6 16.91 1.52 -3.34
CA PRO A 6 16.47 2.81 -3.89
C PRO A 6 15.04 3.18 -3.47
N ALA A 7 14.16 2.18 -3.29
CA ALA A 7 12.80 2.38 -2.80
C ALA A 7 12.76 2.92 -1.36
N LEU A 8 13.60 2.41 -0.46
CA LEU A 8 13.65 2.88 0.94
C LEU A 8 13.99 4.37 1.02
N PHE A 9 14.94 4.84 0.20
CA PHE A 9 15.36 6.25 0.19
C PHE A 9 14.38 7.17 -0.53
N LYS A 10 13.58 6.62 -1.45
CA LYS A 10 12.54 7.34 -2.17
C LYS A 10 11.25 7.49 -1.34
N ARG A 11 10.96 6.50 -0.49
CA ARG A 11 9.78 6.44 0.37
C ARG A 11 9.72 7.64 1.32
N ARG A 12 8.64 8.41 1.23
CA ARG A 12 8.32 9.53 2.13
C ARG A 12 6.83 9.47 2.43
N ALA A 13 6.43 9.97 3.59
CA ALA A 13 5.01 10.08 3.92
C ALA A 13 4.43 11.31 3.20
N PHE A 14 3.57 11.08 2.20
CA PHE A 14 2.85 12.14 1.49
C PHE A 14 1.49 12.35 2.15
N HIS A 15 1.13 13.61 2.34
CA HIS A 15 -0.16 14.03 2.92
C HIS A 15 -0.87 15.07 2.04
N SER A 16 -0.24 15.46 0.93
CA SER A 16 -0.80 16.39 -0.03
C SER A 16 -0.47 15.93 -1.44
N PHE A 17 -1.48 15.97 -2.30
CA PHE A 17 -1.44 15.48 -3.68
C PHE A 17 -1.75 16.60 -4.68
N LYS A 18 -1.38 17.83 -4.33
CA LYS A 18 -1.56 19.02 -5.17
C LYS A 18 -0.60 18.98 -6.36
N ASP A 19 -0.99 19.66 -7.43
CA ASP A 19 -0.14 19.88 -8.61
C ASP A 19 0.28 18.61 -9.38
N VAL A 20 -0.48 17.51 -9.29
CA VAL A 20 -0.25 16.27 -10.05
C VAL A 20 -0.62 16.37 -11.55
N GLY A 21 -0.92 17.56 -12.06
CA GLY A 21 -1.20 17.78 -13.49
C GLY A 21 -2.43 17.04 -14.03
N GLY A 22 -3.37 16.65 -13.16
CA GLY A 22 -4.52 15.81 -13.52
C GLY A 22 -4.18 14.33 -13.67
N THR A 23 -2.97 13.91 -13.30
CA THR A 23 -2.61 12.49 -13.19
C THR A 23 -3.44 11.87 -12.07
N VAL A 24 -4.18 10.83 -12.43
CA VAL A 24 -5.02 10.04 -11.53
C VAL A 24 -4.54 8.60 -11.57
N ILE A 25 -4.70 7.88 -10.48
CA ILE A 25 -4.41 6.44 -10.50
C ILE A 25 -5.37 5.73 -11.46
N SER A 26 -4.81 4.91 -12.35
CA SER A 26 -5.56 4.16 -13.35
C SER A 26 -6.14 2.86 -12.79
N GLN A 27 -7.17 2.31 -13.45
CA GLN A 27 -7.71 1.01 -13.05
C GLN A 27 -6.67 -0.11 -13.16
N ASP A 28 -5.81 -0.07 -14.19
CA ASP A 28 -4.74 -1.05 -14.37
C ASP A 28 -3.75 -1.04 -13.20
N GLU A 29 -3.45 0.15 -12.63
CA GLU A 29 -2.61 0.26 -11.43
C GLU A 29 -3.29 -0.28 -10.18
N LEU A 30 -4.60 -0.04 -10.02
CA LEU A 30 -5.39 -0.60 -8.92
C LEU A 30 -5.40 -2.13 -8.99
N ASP A 31 -5.68 -2.69 -10.17
CA ASP A 31 -5.72 -4.13 -10.41
C ASP A 31 -4.33 -4.77 -10.20
N ASP A 32 -3.26 -4.07 -10.57
CA ASP A 32 -1.89 -4.50 -10.36
C ASP A 32 -1.53 -4.58 -8.86
N ILE A 33 -2.02 -3.62 -8.05
CA ILE A 33 -1.85 -3.63 -6.59
C ILE A 33 -2.56 -4.85 -5.97
N GLU A 34 -3.81 -5.10 -6.35
CA GLU A 34 -4.57 -6.27 -5.85
C GLU A 34 -3.92 -7.59 -6.26
N ARG A 35 -3.41 -7.67 -7.49
CA ARG A 35 -2.74 -8.86 -8.01
C ARG A 35 -1.40 -9.15 -7.33
N VAL A 36 -0.61 -8.13 -6.99
CA VAL A 36 0.70 -8.34 -6.38
C VAL A 36 0.60 -8.68 -4.89
N TYR A 37 -0.43 -8.19 -4.20
CA TYR A 37 -0.55 -8.32 -2.75
C TYR A 37 -0.38 -9.76 -2.21
N PRO A 38 -1.00 -10.80 -2.80
CA PRO A 38 -0.83 -12.19 -2.34
C PRO A 38 0.59 -12.73 -2.48
N SER A 39 1.46 -12.07 -3.26
CA SER A 39 2.86 -12.48 -3.44
C SER A 39 3.79 -11.98 -2.34
N PHE A 40 3.34 -11.04 -1.50
CA PHE A 40 4.13 -10.53 -0.38
C PHE A 40 4.36 -11.62 0.66
N LYS A 41 5.54 -11.58 1.29
CA LYS A 41 5.92 -12.61 2.25
C LYS A 41 5.39 -12.21 3.63
N PRO A 42 4.47 -12.95 4.25
CA PRO A 42 4.08 -12.67 5.62
C PRO A 42 5.18 -13.10 6.59
N LEU A 43 5.22 -12.50 7.79
CA LEU A 43 6.02 -13.02 8.90
C LEU A 43 5.42 -14.32 9.44
N TYR A 44 4.10 -14.39 9.48
CA TYR A 44 3.32 -15.52 9.96
C TYR A 44 2.40 -16.01 8.84
N LYS A 45 2.79 -17.12 8.20
CA LYS A 45 2.10 -17.67 7.00
C LYS A 45 0.71 -18.23 7.28
N ASP A 46 0.45 -18.55 8.53
CA ASP A 46 -0.80 -19.13 9.03
C ASP A 46 -1.84 -18.07 9.41
N ILE A 47 -1.50 -16.78 9.31
CA ILE A 47 -2.43 -15.66 9.51
C ILE A 47 -2.90 -15.19 8.14
N GLU A 48 -4.20 -15.37 7.86
CA GLU A 48 -4.79 -14.88 6.62
C GLU A 48 -4.86 -13.35 6.62
N THR A 49 -4.57 -12.74 5.46
CA THR A 49 -4.69 -11.30 5.26
C THR A 49 -5.32 -11.00 3.91
N ALA A 50 -5.97 -9.86 3.80
CA ALA A 50 -6.59 -9.39 2.57
C ALA A 50 -6.48 -7.87 2.49
N ILE A 51 -6.57 -7.33 1.27
CA ILE A 51 -6.72 -5.89 1.06
C ILE A 51 -8.04 -5.57 0.37
N ARG A 52 -8.46 -4.32 0.55
CA ARG A 52 -9.51 -3.72 -0.25
C ARG A 52 -9.11 -2.29 -0.57
N ILE A 53 -9.17 -1.92 -1.84
CA ILE A 53 -8.93 -0.54 -2.27
C ILE A 53 -10.29 0.15 -2.39
N VAL A 54 -10.44 1.30 -1.73
CA VAL A 54 -11.70 2.07 -1.72
C VAL A 54 -11.44 3.53 -2.07
N PRO A 55 -12.33 4.19 -2.82
CA PRO A 55 -12.24 5.63 -3.02
C PRO A 55 -12.28 6.38 -1.69
N THR A 56 -11.43 7.39 -1.51
CA THR A 56 -11.39 8.18 -0.27
C THR A 56 -12.69 8.92 0.00
N LYS A 57 -13.46 9.26 -1.04
CA LYS A 57 -14.81 9.86 -0.92
C LYS A 57 -15.78 9.00 -0.09
N ASP A 58 -15.56 7.69 -0.03
CA ASP A 58 -16.39 6.73 0.68
C ASP A 58 -15.83 6.45 2.10
N ALA A 59 -14.68 7.03 2.45
CA ALA A 59 -14.04 6.88 3.75
C ALA A 59 -14.55 7.94 4.74
N SER A 60 -14.55 7.59 6.04
CA SER A 60 -15.03 8.44 7.13
C SER A 60 -14.12 9.63 7.48
N TYR A 61 -12.98 9.80 6.79
CA TYR A 61 -11.99 10.85 7.06
C TYR A 61 -11.66 11.66 5.80
N LYS A 62 -11.35 12.96 5.99
CA LYS A 62 -10.95 13.85 4.89
C LYS A 62 -9.48 13.62 4.54
N SER A 63 -9.22 13.22 3.30
CA SER A 63 -7.87 13.15 2.74
C SER A 63 -7.85 13.70 1.32
N GLU A 64 -6.69 14.22 0.93
CA GLU A 64 -6.40 14.65 -0.44
C GLU A 64 -6.07 13.47 -1.37
N ALA A 65 -5.93 12.25 -0.83
CA ALA A 65 -5.66 11.04 -1.62
C ALA A 65 -6.91 10.58 -2.39
N GLU A 66 -6.71 9.98 -3.56
CA GLU A 66 -7.81 9.46 -4.40
C GLU A 66 -8.43 8.17 -3.82
N TYR A 67 -7.57 7.28 -3.31
CA TYR A 67 -7.95 5.98 -2.77
C TYR A 67 -7.27 5.71 -1.42
N CYS A 68 -7.87 4.80 -0.66
CA CYS A 68 -7.34 4.25 0.57
C CYS A 68 -7.26 2.72 0.44
N ILE A 69 -6.15 2.14 0.91
CA ILE A 69 -5.99 0.69 1.00
C ILE A 69 -6.29 0.25 2.43
N LEU A 70 -7.32 -0.58 2.57
CA LEU A 70 -7.70 -1.21 3.83
C LEU A 70 -7.02 -2.57 3.91
N ILE A 71 -6.26 -2.83 4.97
CA ILE A 71 -5.63 -4.12 5.21
C ILE A 71 -6.38 -4.85 6.33
N TYR A 72 -6.83 -6.06 6.02
CA TYR A 72 -7.54 -6.95 6.93
C TYR A 72 -6.64 -8.12 7.32
N SER A 73 -6.84 -8.62 8.53
CA SER A 73 -6.15 -9.81 9.02
C SER A 73 -7.07 -10.62 9.89
N GLU A 74 -6.92 -11.94 9.80
CA GLU A 74 -7.41 -12.86 10.80
C GLU A 74 -6.85 -12.47 12.18
N LYS A 75 -7.71 -12.54 13.21
CA LYS A 75 -7.32 -12.19 14.58
C LYS A 75 -6.65 -13.39 15.26
N LYS A 76 -5.33 -13.39 15.26
CA LYS A 76 -4.43 -14.36 15.91
C LYS A 76 -3.33 -13.65 16.69
N ASP A 77 -2.52 -14.37 17.44
CA ASP A 77 -1.32 -13.77 18.05
C ASP A 77 -0.42 -13.18 16.96
N ASN A 78 0.16 -12.01 17.24
CA ASN A 78 1.03 -11.26 16.34
C ASN A 78 0.40 -10.76 15.02
N TYR A 79 -0.93 -10.80 14.87
CA TYR A 79 -1.60 -10.36 13.64
C TYR A 79 -1.26 -8.92 13.22
N LEU A 80 -1.15 -7.99 14.18
CA LEU A 80 -0.77 -6.60 13.92
C LEU A 80 0.66 -6.47 13.37
N MET A 81 1.59 -7.27 13.92
CA MET A 81 2.98 -7.29 13.45
C MET A 81 3.06 -7.86 12.04
N ASN A 82 2.27 -8.91 11.76
CA ASN A 82 2.19 -9.50 10.42
C ASN A 82 1.67 -8.50 9.38
N VAL A 83 0.56 -7.81 9.70
CA VAL A 83 -0.01 -6.77 8.83
C VAL A 83 0.95 -5.62 8.63
N GLY A 84 1.63 -5.15 9.69
CA GLY A 84 2.63 -4.08 9.55
C GLY A 84 3.79 -4.47 8.62
N TYR A 85 4.26 -5.71 8.70
CA TYR A 85 5.33 -6.22 7.83
C TYR A 85 4.92 -6.37 6.36
N ILE A 86 3.69 -6.81 6.10
CA ILE A 86 3.13 -6.88 4.75
C ILE A 86 2.84 -5.46 4.24
N GLY A 87 2.35 -4.57 5.10
CA GLY A 87 2.08 -3.17 4.80
C GLY A 87 3.33 -2.42 4.34
N GLU A 88 4.49 -2.64 4.96
CA GLU A 88 5.75 -2.05 4.50
C GLU A 88 6.15 -2.57 3.10
N GLN A 89 5.94 -3.87 2.81
CA GLN A 89 6.18 -4.40 1.47
C GLN A 89 5.28 -3.75 0.42
N LEU A 90 4.01 -3.51 0.78
CA LEU A 90 3.07 -2.77 -0.05
C LEU A 90 3.51 -1.31 -0.24
N ASP A 91 3.90 -0.59 0.82
CA ASP A 91 4.38 0.80 0.74
C ASP A 91 5.58 0.92 -0.21
N LEU A 92 6.55 0.01 -0.09
CA LEU A 92 7.72 -0.02 -0.98
C LEU A 92 7.37 -0.39 -2.41
N TYR A 93 6.37 -1.25 -2.61
CA TYR A 93 5.84 -1.56 -3.93
C TYR A 93 5.24 -0.32 -4.61
N LEU A 94 4.38 0.42 -3.90
CA LEU A 94 3.75 1.65 -4.40
C LEU A 94 4.81 2.69 -4.78
N VAL A 95 5.81 2.90 -3.92
CA VAL A 95 6.95 3.80 -4.19
C VAL A 95 7.72 3.38 -5.44
N SER A 96 7.89 2.07 -5.68
CA SER A 96 8.53 1.55 -6.90
C SER A 96 7.74 1.84 -8.18
N LYS A 97 6.41 1.99 -8.05
CA LYS A 97 5.49 2.36 -9.14
C LYS A 97 5.29 3.88 -9.28
N ASN A 98 5.91 4.69 -8.42
CA ASN A 98 5.68 6.14 -8.31
C ASN A 98 4.29 6.52 -7.79
N ILE A 99 3.67 5.64 -7.01
CA ILE A 99 2.43 5.91 -6.29
C ILE A 99 2.81 6.34 -4.87
N GLY A 100 2.23 7.44 -4.40
CA GLY A 100 2.53 8.07 -3.10
C GLY A 100 1.31 8.23 -2.22
#